data_AF-A0A662USX3-F1
#
_entry.id   AF-A0A662USX3-F1
#
_cell.length_a   1.000
_cell.length_b   1.000
_cell.length_c   1.000
_cell.angle_alpha   90.00
_cell.angle_beta   90.00
_cell.angle_gamma   90.00
#
_symmetry.space_group_name_H-M   'P 1'
#
loop_
_entity.id
_entity.type
_entity.pdbx_description
1 polymer ?
#
loop_
_entity_poly.entity_id
_entity_poly.type
_entity_poly.pdbx_seq_one_letter_code
_entity_poly.pdbx_strand_id
1 'polypeptide(L)'
;MNVFDDSWLGFLHCLIWRLGEVDEWLLHRIVYELSERKVIEVNNWTWFGKWPRSAEVDAAVALLEMVNAVEGDSNVIKAVKPPVKACELDDQVEAVIEEVVRKYRDAT
;
A
#
# COMPACT_ATOMS: atom_id res chain seq x y z
N MET A 1 4.90 13.63 0.51
CA MET A 1 4.17 13.31 -0.73
C MET A 1 2.71 13.53 -0.41
N ASN A 2 1.99 14.33 -1.19
CA ASN A 2 0.61 14.68 -0.84
C ASN A 2 -0.33 13.57 -1.30
N VAL A 3 -1.34 13.26 -0.51
CA VAL A 3 -2.33 12.24 -0.87
C VAL A 3 -3.02 12.64 -2.19
N PHE A 4 -3.10 11.68 -3.12
CA PHE A 4 -3.67 11.80 -4.48
C PHE A 4 -2.90 12.68 -5.48
N ASP A 5 -1.64 13.05 -5.21
CA ASP A 5 -0.77 13.49 -6.31
C ASP A 5 -0.35 12.29 -7.19
N ASP A 6 0.10 12.54 -8.43
CA ASP A 6 0.53 11.48 -9.35
C ASP A 6 1.66 10.62 -8.76
N SER A 7 2.50 11.20 -7.88
CA SER A 7 3.53 10.47 -7.15
C SER A 7 2.95 9.49 -6.14
N TRP A 8 1.84 9.83 -5.47
CA TRP A 8 1.16 8.97 -4.50
C TRP A 8 0.62 7.70 -5.13
N LEU A 9 -0.14 7.87 -6.21
CA LEU A 9 -0.70 6.74 -6.95
C LEU A 9 0.42 5.89 -7.56
N GLY A 10 1.46 6.53 -8.08
CA GLY A 10 2.65 5.84 -8.57
C GLY A 10 3.35 5.02 -7.47
N PHE A 11 3.53 5.59 -6.28
CA PHE A 11 4.14 4.93 -5.13
C PHE A 11 3.31 3.72 -4.66
N LEU A 12 1.99 3.88 -4.51
CA LEU A 12 1.14 2.78 -4.05
C LEU A 12 1.07 1.65 -5.08
N HIS A 13 0.97 1.98 -6.37
CA HIS A 13 1.04 0.96 -7.44
C HIS A 13 2.37 0.21 -7.37
N CYS A 14 3.46 0.94 -7.17
CA CYS A 14 4.80 0.38 -6.97
C CYS A 14 4.87 -0.60 -5.81
N LEU A 15 4.34 -0.20 -4.65
CA LEU A 15 4.30 -1.02 -3.45
C LEU A 15 3.54 -2.33 -3.70
N ILE A 16 2.34 -2.24 -4.28
CA ILE A 16 1.51 -3.42 -4.58
C ILE A 16 2.19 -4.31 -5.63
N TRP A 17 2.80 -3.73 -6.67
CA TRP A 17 3.57 -4.47 -7.68
C TRP A 17 4.75 -5.23 -7.07
N ARG A 18 5.48 -4.60 -6.15
CA ARG A 18 6.63 -5.18 -5.46
C ARG A 18 6.24 -6.37 -4.57
N LEU A 19 5.07 -6.27 -3.93
CA LEU A 19 4.49 -7.34 -3.11
C LEU A 19 3.88 -8.46 -3.98
N GLY A 20 3.45 -8.13 -5.20
CA GLY A 20 2.78 -9.02 -6.15
C GLY A 20 1.33 -9.30 -5.78
N GLU A 21 1.11 -9.74 -4.56
CA GLU A 21 -0.19 -10.00 -3.96
C GLU A 21 -0.13 -9.67 -2.46
N VAL A 22 -1.14 -8.97 -1.94
CA VAL A 22 -1.15 -8.51 -0.54
C VAL A 22 -2.57 -8.50 0.03
N ASP A 23 -2.71 -8.96 1.27
CA ASP A 23 -3.94 -8.75 2.04
C ASP A 23 -4.17 -7.25 2.29
N GLU A 24 -5.41 -6.82 2.20
CA GLU A 24 -5.81 -5.42 2.29
C GLU A 24 -5.43 -4.80 3.65
N TRP A 25 -5.62 -5.52 4.76
CA TRP A 25 -5.22 -5.05 6.09
C TRP A 25 -3.71 -4.97 6.23
N LEU A 26 -2.99 -5.93 5.64
CA LEU A 26 -1.54 -5.90 5.61
C LEU A 26 -1.01 -4.71 4.80
N LEU A 27 -1.62 -4.41 3.64
CA LEU A 27 -1.28 -3.23 2.84
C LEU A 27 -1.46 -1.94 3.65
N HIS A 28 -2.63 -1.76 4.28
CA HIS A 28 -2.88 -0.59 5.12
C HIS A 28 -1.90 -0.49 6.29
N ARG A 29 -1.50 -1.62 6.88
CA ARG A 29 -0.48 -1.65 7.93
C ARG A 29 0.89 -1.21 7.43
N ILE A 30 1.31 -1.63 6.24
CA ILE A 30 2.57 -1.19 5.63
C ILE A 30 2.54 0.33 5.39
N VAL A 31 1.46 0.82 4.78
CA VAL A 31 1.28 2.26 4.52
C VAL A 31 1.28 3.07 5.83
N TYR A 32 0.63 2.56 6.88
CA TYR A 32 0.63 3.20 8.19
C TYR A 32 2.04 3.35 8.76
N GLU A 33 2.86 2.29 8.73
CA GLU A 33 4.22 2.33 9.28
C GLU A 33 5.14 3.25 8.47
N LEU A 34 4.94 3.34 7.15
CA LEU A 34 5.61 4.31 6.30
C LEU A 34 5.19 5.76 6.64
N SER A 35 3.91 5.97 6.97
CA SER A 35 3.38 7.26 7.38
C SER A 35 3.94 7.71 8.73
N GLU A 36 3.98 6.82 9.74
CA GLU A 36 4.58 7.10 11.05
C GLU A 36 6.05 7.49 10.95
N ARG A 37 6.76 6.89 9.98
CA ARG A 37 8.17 7.18 9.66
C ARG A 37 8.34 8.39 8.74
N LYS A 38 7.25 9.10 8.40
CA LYS A 38 7.22 10.30 7.57
C LYS A 38 7.77 10.11 6.15
N VAL A 39 7.74 8.87 5.65
CA VAL A 39 8.11 8.57 4.25
C VAL A 39 7.00 9.06 3.32
N ILE A 40 5.76 8.84 3.76
CA ILE A 40 4.53 9.18 3.05
C ILE A 40 3.60 9.92 4.02
N GLU A 41 2.66 10.71 3.50
CA GLU A 41 1.71 11.46 4.34
C GLU A 41 0.30 10.89 4.13
N VAL A 42 -0.33 10.43 5.21
CA VAL A 42 -1.73 9.98 5.23
C VAL A 42 -2.38 10.61 6.45
N ASN A 43 -3.49 11.30 6.24
CA ASN A 43 -4.07 12.18 7.26
C ASN A 43 -5.07 11.46 8.15
N ASN A 44 -5.82 10.50 7.60
CA ASN A 44 -6.95 9.89 8.29
C ASN A 44 -6.78 8.38 8.47
N TRP A 45 -6.74 7.95 9.73
CA TRP A 45 -6.67 6.56 10.14
C TRP A 45 -7.82 6.18 11.06
N THR A 46 -8.52 5.09 10.70
CA THR A 46 -9.50 4.40 11.55
C THR A 46 -8.89 3.10 12.04
N TRP A 47 -9.19 2.69 13.27
CA TRP A 47 -8.56 1.53 13.90
C TRP A 47 -9.58 0.42 14.18
N PHE A 48 -9.24 -0.81 13.80
CA PHE A 48 -9.95 -2.05 14.11
C PHE A 48 -9.05 -2.95 14.96
N GLY A 49 -9.07 -2.72 16.28
CA GLY A 49 -8.08 -3.31 17.18
C GLY A 49 -6.67 -2.82 16.84
N LYS A 50 -5.79 -3.73 16.41
CA LYS A 50 -4.41 -3.40 15.99
C LYS A 50 -4.29 -3.01 14.51
N TRP A 51 -5.38 -3.11 13.75
CA TRP A 51 -5.35 -2.94 12.30
C TRP A 51 -5.79 -1.53 11.90
N PRO A 52 -4.89 -0.74 11.28
CA PRO A 52 -5.24 0.58 10.77
C PRO A 52 -5.96 0.47 9.42
N ARG A 53 -6.80 1.47 9.12
CA ARG A 53 -7.50 1.64 7.85
C ARG A 53 -7.54 3.10 7.45
N SER A 54 -7.28 3.41 6.18
CA SER A 54 -7.37 4.76 5.65
C SER A 54 -8.24 4.83 4.38
N ALA A 55 -9.25 5.71 4.38
CA ALA A 55 -10.05 5.97 3.19
C ALA A 55 -9.23 6.52 2.00
N GLU A 56 -8.09 7.15 2.30
CA GLU A 56 -7.17 7.68 1.29
C GLU A 56 -6.46 6.54 0.54
N VAL A 57 -6.05 5.49 1.27
CA VAL A 57 -5.49 4.27 0.68
C VAL A 57 -6.55 3.52 -0.10
N ASP A 58 -7.78 3.43 0.41
CA ASP A 58 -8.89 2.77 -0.27
C ASP A 58 -9.24 3.40 -1.61
N ALA A 59 -9.33 4.73 -1.63
CA ALA A 59 -9.57 5.47 -2.86
C ALA A 59 -8.42 5.29 -3.87
N ALA A 60 -7.17 5.23 -3.42
CA ALA A 60 -6.04 4.99 -4.29
C ALA A 60 -6.06 3.56 -4.89
N VAL A 61 -6.39 2.54 -4.10
CA VAL A 61 -6.57 1.17 -4.60
C VAL A 61 -7.71 1.13 -5.63
N ALA A 62 -8.86 1.74 -5.33
CA ALA A 62 -10.00 1.79 -6.25
C ALA A 62 -9.65 2.48 -7.59
N LEU A 63 -8.86 3.55 -7.55
CA LEU A 63 -8.36 4.20 -8.79
C LEU A 63 -7.46 3.26 -9.61
N LEU A 64 -6.60 2.48 -8.95
CA LEU A 64 -5.76 1.48 -9.61
C LEU A 64 -6.58 0.33 -10.20
N GLU A 65 -7.66 -0.09 -9.53
CA GLU A 65 -8.61 -1.07 -10.07
C GLU A 65 -9.32 -0.52 -11.30
N MET A 66 -9.77 0.74 -11.29
CA MET A 66 -10.44 1.37 -12.43
C MET A 66 -9.59 1.41 -13.71
N VAL A 67 -8.27 1.47 -13.59
CA VAL A 67 -7.34 1.41 -14.74
C VAL A 67 -6.83 -0.01 -15.03
N ASN A 68 -7.39 -1.01 -14.35
CA ASN A 68 -6.98 -2.42 -14.36
C ASN A 68 -5.48 -2.58 -14.07
N ALA A 69 -4.93 -1.81 -13.13
CA ALA A 69 -3.55 -1.98 -12.65
C ALA A 69 -3.45 -3.05 -11.55
N VAL A 70 -4.52 -3.18 -10.76
CA VAL A 70 -4.69 -4.19 -9.71
C VAL A 70 -6.07 -4.83 -9.81
N GLU A 71 -6.24 -6.01 -9.20
CA GLU A 71 -7.52 -6.71 -9.04
C GLU A 71 -7.71 -7.06 -7.56
N GLY A 72 -8.92 -6.82 -7.04
CA GLY A 72 -9.32 -7.21 -5.69
C GLY A 72 -10.15 -8.50 -5.68
N ASP A 73 -9.77 -9.49 -4.87
CA ASP A 73 -10.58 -10.68 -4.56
C ASP A 73 -10.51 -10.99 -3.07
N SER A 74 -11.67 -11.03 -2.39
CA SER A 74 -11.78 -11.55 -1.02
C SER A 74 -10.77 -10.94 -0.01
N ASN A 75 -10.59 -9.61 -0.05
CA ASN A 75 -9.62 -8.82 0.73
C ASN A 75 -8.15 -8.97 0.31
N VAL A 76 -7.88 -9.57 -0.83
CA VAL A 76 -6.54 -9.66 -1.41
C VAL A 76 -6.47 -8.74 -2.62
N ILE A 77 -5.44 -7.90 -2.66
CA ILE A 77 -5.14 -7.02 -3.78
C ILE A 77 -3.96 -7.62 -4.55
N LYS A 78 -4.17 -7.87 -5.84
CA LYS A 78 -3.17 -8.45 -6.74
C LYS A 78 -2.77 -7.46 -7.82
N ALA A 79 -1.47 -7.32 -8.05
CA ALA A 79 -0.97 -6.50 -9.15
C ALA A 79 -1.12 -7.25 -10.49
N VAL A 80 -1.70 -6.59 -11.50
CA VAL A 80 -1.92 -7.20 -12.83
C VAL A 80 -1.22 -6.46 -13.97
N LYS A 81 -0.89 -5.18 -13.80
CA LYS A 81 -0.06 -4.42 -14.74
C LYS A 81 1.12 -3.77 -14.03
N PRO A 82 2.29 -3.69 -14.71
CA PRO A 82 3.44 -3.00 -14.16
C PRO A 82 3.19 -1.48 -14.08
N PRO A 83 3.84 -0.77 -13.15
CA PRO A 83 3.88 0.69 -13.13
C PRO A 83 4.47 1.27 -14.44
N VAL A 84 3.95 2.42 -14.88
CA VAL A 84 4.38 3.07 -16.14
C VAL A 84 5.83 3.57 -16.05
N LYS A 85 6.27 3.99 -14.86
CA LYS A 85 7.66 4.36 -14.58
C LYS A 85 8.36 3.19 -13.89
N ALA A 86 9.68 3.12 -14.07
CA ALA A 86 10.51 2.15 -13.34
C ALA A 86 10.24 2.29 -11.84
N CYS A 87 9.94 1.14 -11.22
CA CYS A 87 9.55 1.09 -9.84
C CYS A 87 10.78 0.85 -8.96
N GLU A 88 11.29 1.92 -8.35
CA GLU A 88 12.39 1.85 -7.41
C GLU A 88 11.88 2.37 -6.06
N LEU A 89 11.69 1.44 -5.12
CA LEU A 89 11.48 1.76 -3.72
C LEU A 89 12.85 1.93 -3.08
N ASP A 90 13.03 2.99 -2.29
CA ASP A 90 14.28 3.18 -1.57
C ASP A 90 14.49 2.12 -0.48
N ASP A 91 15.73 1.95 -0.03
CA ASP A 91 16.12 0.95 0.98
C ASP A 91 15.33 1.11 2.29
N GLN A 92 14.93 2.34 2.64
CA GLN A 92 14.14 2.58 3.85
C GLN A 92 12.73 2.00 3.70
N VAL A 93 12.08 2.17 2.55
CA VAL A 93 10.77 1.61 2.25
C VAL A 93 10.82 0.09 2.24
N GLU A 94 11.80 -0.51 1.56
CA GLU A 94 11.97 -1.97 1.51
C GLU A 94 12.15 -2.56 2.92
N ALA A 95 12.97 -1.94 3.77
CA ALA A 95 13.15 -2.38 5.15
C ALA A 95 11.85 -2.33 5.97
N VAL A 96 11.00 -1.32 5.75
CA VAL A 96 9.68 -1.23 6.42
C VAL A 96 8.77 -2.35 5.96
N ILE A 97 8.72 -2.62 4.66
CA ILE A 97 7.92 -3.70 4.09
C ILE A 97 8.31 -5.05 4.71
N GLU A 98 9.61 -5.37 4.70
CA GLU A 98 10.11 -6.62 5.25
C GLU A 98 9.78 -6.79 6.74
N GLU A 99 9.96 -5.71 7.52
CA GLU A 99 9.64 -5.70 8.95
C GLU A 99 8.16 -6.00 9.21
N VAL A 100 7.26 -5.31 8.49
CA VAL A 100 5.81 -5.42 8.66
C VAL A 100 5.32 -6.78 8.19
N VAL A 101 5.73 -7.25 7.01
CA VAL A 101 5.37 -8.57 6.48
C VAL A 101 5.82 -9.65 7.46
N ARG A 102 7.07 -9.62 7.93
CA ARG A 102 7.58 -10.60 8.90
C ARG A 102 6.76 -10.64 10.19
N LYS A 103 6.27 -9.48 10.65
CA LYS A 103 5.55 -9.36 11.92
C LYS A 103 4.06 -9.71 11.82
N TYR A 104 3.45 -9.50 10.66
CA TYR A 104 1.99 -9.47 10.54
C TYR A 104 1.39 -10.41 9.49
N ARG A 105 2.18 -11.06 8.62
CA ARG A 105 1.66 -11.87 7.51
C ARG A 105 0.70 -12.98 7.91
N ASP A 106 0.93 -13.64 9.05
CA ASP A 106 0.08 -14.76 9.51
C ASP A 106 -1.03 -14.29 10.48
N ALA A 107 -1.19 -12.98 10.66
CA ALA A 107 -2.09 -12.39 11.64
C ALA A 107 -3.34 -11.72 11.05
N THR A 108 -3.43 -11.68 9.73
CA THR A 108 -4.57 -11.26 8.89
C THR A 108 -5.40 -12.48 8.52
#